data_AF-A0AAX1D4H0-F1
#
_entry.id   AF-A0AAX1D4H0-F1
#
_cell.length_a   1.000
_cell.length_b   1.000
_cell.length_c   1.000
_cell.angle_alpha   90.00
_cell.angle_beta   90.00
_cell.angle_gamma   90.00
#
_symmetry.space_group_name_H-M   'P 1'
#
loop_
_entity.id
_entity.type
_entity.pdbx_description
1 polymer ?
#
loop_
_entity_poly.entity_id
_entity_poly.type
_entity_poly.pdbx_seq_one_letter_code
_entity_poly.pdbx_strand_id
1 'polypeptide(L)'
;MMPAEVESGSMGRVAYARIGPNEDLVQGVEKLCLAEGFRNAFVRGALGSLVDACLYARGGEVRQLEGPAVEIVSLAGEVRA
;
A
#
# COMPACT_ATOMS: atom_id res chain seq x y z
N MET A 1 -17.03 -7.11 15.11
CA MET A 1 -16.64 -7.21 13.70
C MET A 1 -17.77 -6.57 12.90
N MET A 2 -17.49 -5.50 12.15
CA MET A 2 -18.52 -4.90 11.29
C MET A 2 -18.86 -5.87 10.16
N PRO A 3 -20.13 -5.93 9.71
CA PRO A 3 -20.51 -6.77 8.59
C PRO A 3 -19.73 -6.33 7.34
N ALA A 4 -19.29 -7.29 6.54
CA ALA A 4 -18.64 -7.00 5.27
C ALA A 4 -19.69 -6.45 4.28
N GLU A 5 -19.43 -5.28 3.71
CA GLU A 5 -20.25 -4.72 2.63
C GLU A 5 -19.70 -5.18 1.27
N VAL A 6 -20.60 -5.67 0.42
CA VAL A 6 -20.25 -6.08 -0.95
C VAL A 6 -20.33 -4.85 -1.85
N GLU A 7 -19.18 -4.40 -2.32
CA GLU A 7 -19.09 -3.32 -3.30
C GLU A 7 -18.95 -3.89 -4.71
N SER A 8 -19.64 -3.27 -5.67
CA SER A 8 -19.57 -3.63 -7.09
C SER A 8 -18.93 -2.52 -7.90
N GLY A 9 -18.07 -2.87 -8.85
CA GLY A 9 -17.38 -1.92 -9.70
C GLY A 9 -16.72 -2.58 -10.90
N SER A 10 -15.99 -1.79 -11.68
CA SER A 10 -15.18 -2.26 -12.80
C SER A 10 -13.76 -1.73 -12.68
N MET A 11 -12.80 -2.50 -13.20
CA MET A 11 -11.42 -2.03 -13.33
C MET A 11 -11.38 -0.89 -14.34
N GLY A 12 -10.95 0.28 -13.88
CA GLY A 12 -10.80 1.48 -14.71
C GLY A 12 -9.40 1.59 -15.30
N ARG A 13 -8.73 2.71 -14.99
CA ARG A 13 -7.37 2.99 -15.43
C ARG A 13 -6.34 2.33 -14.51
N VAL A 14 -5.14 2.09 -15.04
CA VAL A 14 -4.00 1.56 -14.29
C VAL A 14 -2.87 2.59 -14.36
N ALA A 15 -2.22 2.84 -13.23
CA ALA A 15 -0.98 3.60 -13.15
C ALA A 15 0.17 2.70 -12.71
N TYR A 16 1.34 2.92 -13.29
CA TYR A 16 2.59 2.34 -12.83
C TYR A 16 3.43 3.46 -12.23
N ALA A 17 3.98 3.23 -11.05
CA ALA A 17 4.75 4.23 -10.35
C ALA A 17 5.95 3.60 -9.64
N ARG A 18 6.91 4.46 -9.32
CA ARG A 18 8.04 4.14 -8.45
C ARG A 18 7.99 5.07 -7.26
N ILE A 19 7.95 4.50 -6.07
CA ILE A 19 8.13 5.27 -4.83
C ILE A 19 9.63 5.54 -4.66
N GLY A 20 9.97 6.78 -4.34
CA GLY A 20 11.36 7.22 -4.21
C GLY A 20 12.06 6.60 -2.99
N PRO A 21 13.40 6.59 -2.97
CA PRO A 21 14.15 6.19 -1.79
C PRO A 21 13.82 7.10 -0.60
N ASN A 22 13.79 6.52 0.60
CA ASN A 22 13.49 7.22 1.86
C ASN A 22 12.10 7.87 1.94
N GLU A 23 11.19 7.53 1.02
CA GLU A 23 9.78 7.88 1.15
C GLU A 23 9.05 6.80 1.96
N ASP A 24 8.08 7.23 2.76
CA ASP A 24 7.13 6.31 3.38
C ASP A 24 6.28 5.64 2.30
N LEU A 25 6.23 4.30 2.32
CA LEU A 25 5.56 3.51 1.29
C LEU A 25 4.06 3.80 1.22
N VAL A 26 3.39 3.90 2.38
CA VAL A 26 1.93 4.09 2.44
C VAL A 26 1.58 5.48 1.93
N GLN A 27 2.25 6.51 2.46
CA GLN A 27 2.03 7.90 2.01
C GLN A 27 2.41 8.09 0.54
N GLY A 28 3.46 7.41 0.04
CA GLY A 28 3.84 7.46 -1.36
C GLY A 28 2.74 6.93 -2.28
N VAL A 29 2.14 5.81 -1.91
CA VAL A 29 0.99 5.22 -2.63
C VAL A 29 -0.25 6.11 -2.57
N GLU A 30 -0.54 6.71 -1.40
CA GLU A 30 -1.67 7.64 -1.24
C GLU A 30 -1.49 8.90 -2.10
N LYS A 31 -0.28 9.50 -2.08
CA LYS A 31 0.07 10.67 -2.91
C LYS A 31 -0.05 10.35 -4.40
N LEU A 32 0.38 9.17 -4.82
CA LEU A 32 0.20 8.72 -6.20
C LEU A 32 -1.29 8.65 -6.57
N CYS A 33 -2.12 8.04 -5.71
CA CYS A 33 -3.56 7.96 -5.96
C CYS A 33 -4.19 9.34 -6.09
N LEU A 34 -3.80 10.28 -5.23
CA LEU A 34 -4.24 11.67 -5.29
C LEU A 34 -3.80 12.35 -6.60
N ALA A 35 -2.53 12.20 -6.99
CA ALA A 35 -1.97 12.82 -8.20
C ALA A 35 -2.63 12.30 -9.49
N GLU A 36 -2.95 11.01 -9.55
CA GLU A 36 -3.61 10.37 -10.70
C GLU A 36 -5.15 10.52 -10.68
N GLY A 37 -5.70 11.08 -9.60
CA GLY A 37 -7.14 11.29 -9.42
C GLY A 37 -7.92 10.00 -9.13
N PHE A 38 -7.30 9.01 -8.48
CA PHE A 38 -7.98 7.81 -8.01
C PHE A 38 -8.69 8.05 -6.69
N ARG A 39 -9.99 7.72 -6.63
CA ARG A 39 -10.79 7.77 -5.38
C ARG A 39 -10.87 6.41 -4.69
N ASN A 40 -11.03 5.35 -5.48
CA ASN A 40 -11.04 3.96 -5.03
C ASN A 40 -10.05 3.20 -5.91
N ALA A 41 -8.95 2.73 -5.31
CA ALA A 41 -7.87 2.06 -6.03
C ALA A 41 -7.48 0.75 -5.37
N PHE A 42 -7.05 -0.21 -6.19
CA PHE A 42 -6.42 -1.45 -5.73
C PHE A 42 -4.93 -1.41 -6.05
N VAL A 43 -4.09 -1.60 -5.04
CA VAL A 43 -2.69 -1.95 -5.25
C VAL A 43 -2.64 -3.41 -5.66
N ARG A 44 -2.34 -3.65 -6.95
CA ARG A 44 -2.36 -5.00 -7.55
C ARG A 44 -1.09 -5.81 -7.28
N GLY A 45 0.00 -5.14 -6.95
CA GLY A 45 1.31 -5.73 -6.75
C GLY A 45 2.39 -4.66 -6.75
N ALA A 46 3.44 -4.88 -5.97
CA ALA A 46 4.68 -4.12 -6.04
C ALA A 46 5.83 -5.01 -5.58
N LEU A 47 7.03 -4.65 -6.03
CA LEU A 47 8.32 -5.19 -5.58
C LEU A 47 9.20 -4.01 -5.19
N GLY A 48 10.12 -4.24 -4.26
CA GLY A 48 11.08 -3.24 -3.83
C GLY A 48 11.68 -3.59 -2.48
N SER A 49 12.47 -2.66 -1.96
CA SER A 49 13.14 -2.80 -0.67
C SER A 49 12.82 -1.60 0.22
N LEU A 50 12.84 -1.80 1.54
CA LEU A 50 12.67 -0.77 2.55
C LEU A 50 13.91 -0.70 3.43
N VAL A 51 14.20 0.51 3.91
CA VAL A 51 15.25 0.73 4.92
C VAL A 51 14.79 0.21 6.28
N ASP A 52 13.55 0.53 6.65
CA ASP A 52 12.87 0.05 7.86
C ASP A 52 11.41 -0.23 7.51
N ALA A 53 10.73 -1.06 8.30
CA ALA A 53 9.32 -1.36 8.10
C ALA A 53 8.53 -1.44 9.40
N CYS A 54 7.26 -1.03 9.34
CA CYS A 54 6.30 -1.14 10.42
C CYS A 54 5.14 -2.04 9.96
N LEU A 55 4.88 -3.12 10.70
CA LEU A 55 3.83 -4.08 10.36
C LEU A 55 2.83 -4.24 11.51
N TYR A 56 1.55 -4.09 11.21
CA TYR A 56 0.47 -4.44 12.11
C TYR A 56 0.14 -5.93 11.96
N ALA A 57 0.33 -6.71 13.01
CA ALA A 57 -0.09 -8.11 13.01
C ALA A 57 -1.57 -8.24 13.40
N ARG A 58 -2.16 -9.40 13.11
CA ARG A 58 -3.57 -9.72 13.42
C ARG A 58 -3.96 -9.44 14.89
N GLY A 59 -3.02 -9.58 15.83
CA GLY A 59 -3.24 -9.33 17.25
C GLY A 59 -3.26 -7.85 17.66
N GLY A 60 -3.10 -6.92 16.72
CA GLY A 60 -2.92 -5.49 17.00
C GLY A 60 -1.51 -5.11 17.43
N GLU A 61 -0.59 -6.08 17.50
CA GLU A 61 0.81 -5.83 17.77
C GLU A 61 1.44 -5.06 16.59
N VAL A 62 2.32 -4.13 16.90
CA VAL A 62 3.13 -3.42 15.92
C VAL A 62 4.52 -4.01 15.95
N ARG A 63 4.98 -4.53 14.82
CA ARG A 63 6.35 -5.00 14.63
C ARG A 63 7.14 -3.95 13.90
N GLN A 64 8.15 -3.40 14.56
CA GLN A 64 9.17 -2.61 13.92
C GLN A 64 10.28 -3.54 13.42
N LEU A 65 10.62 -3.41 12.15
CA LEU A 65 11.71 -4.12 11.50
C LEU A 65 12.76 -3.10 11.15
N GLU A 66 13.86 -3.12 11.89
CA GLU A 66 15.00 -2.24 11.68
C GLU A 66 16.00 -2.88 10.71
N GLY A 67 16.53 -2.09 9.78
CA GLY A 67 17.71 -2.44 9.00
C GLY A 67 17.48 -2.61 7.49
N PRO A 68 18.52 -2.31 6.68
CA PRO A 68 18.38 -1.82 5.30
C PRO A 68 18.03 -2.88 4.24
N ALA A 69 17.45 -4.02 4.63
CA ALA A 69 17.24 -5.17 3.75
C ALA A 69 15.87 -5.82 3.93
N VAL A 70 14.83 -5.03 4.21
CA VAL A 70 13.46 -5.54 4.18
C VAL A 70 12.99 -5.58 2.73
N GLU A 71 12.83 -6.79 2.19
CA GLU A 71 12.36 -6.98 0.81
C GLU A 71 10.84 -7.14 0.75
N ILE A 72 10.22 -6.31 -0.09
CA ILE A 72 8.81 -6.41 -0.45
C ILE A 72 8.67 -7.48 -1.53
N VAL A 73 8.26 -8.68 -1.11
CA VAL A 73 7.90 -9.78 -2.03
C VAL A 73 6.50 -9.62 -2.63
N SER A 74 5.63 -8.90 -1.93
CA SER A 74 4.28 -8.59 -2.38
C SER A 74 3.72 -7.39 -1.61
N LEU A 75 2.95 -6.57 -2.30
CA LEU A 75 2.14 -5.51 -1.72
C LEU A 75 0.77 -5.55 -2.38
N ALA A 76 -0.28 -5.63 -1.56
CA ALA A 76 -1.65 -5.56 -2.02
C ALA A 76 -2.50 -4.85 -0.97
N GLY A 77 -3.52 -4.14 -1.43
CA GLY A 77 -4.40 -3.38 -0.57
C GLY A 77 -5.32 -2.47 -1.35
N GLU A 78 -6.19 -1.78 -0.62
CA GLU A 78 -7.12 -0.79 -1.16
C GLU A 78 -6.72 0.60 -0.65
N VAL A 79 -6.82 1.60 -1.52
CA VAL A 79 -6.69 3.01 -1.16
C VAL A 79 -8.06 3.65 -1.36
N ARG A 80 -8.54 4.33 -0.31
CA ARG A 80 -9.83 5.00 -0.28
C ARG A 80 -9.61 6.46 0.13
N ALA A 81 -10.23 7.38 -0.61
CA ALA A 81 -10.24 8.81 -0.30
C ALA A 81 -11.36 9.18 0.68
#